data_AF-A0AAV9ZPP3-F1
#
_entry.id   AF-A0AAV9ZPP3-F1
#
_cell.length_a   1.000
_cell.length_b   1.000
_cell.length_c   1.000
_cell.angle_alpha   90.00
_cell.angle_beta   90.00
_cell.angle_gamma   90.00
#
_symmetry.space_group_name_H-M   'P 1'
#
loop_
_entity.id
_entity.type
_entity.pdbx_description
1 polymer ?
#
loop_
_entity_poly.entity_id
_entity_poly.type
_entity_poly.pdbx_seq_one_letter_code
_entity_poly.pdbx_strand_id
1 'polypeptide(L)'
;MATKSSADDASTEGSDSEIVLDDELFAICPACKERVHCGPSGINNLLKRHKGSAACLAAKAKRKKGKKSKLKDTPILSWLRPKAARVPSTVTAPPPIITSAVSTRLPSSSASSRSRFSSASLLGQLEAAISTLPNTIKEATNQDILAAFAGEPSLAVPANVPAVEIYEHLNPMFHRTLGWNMSVEDTAQLLRRGEKGLRGLLNFIAYFVEVRGVSERDFAAKIQQVLDAIHFL
;
A
#
# COMPACT_ATOMS: atom_id res chain seq x y z
N MET A 1 51.72 42.24 -23.33
CA MET A 1 50.36 42.13 -22.78
C MET A 1 49.90 40.70 -23.00
N ALA A 2 49.75 39.92 -21.92
CA ALA A 2 49.53 38.48 -21.99
C ALA A 2 48.03 38.16 -22.20
N THR A 3 47.73 37.41 -23.26
CA THR A 3 46.41 36.87 -23.58
C THR A 3 46.14 35.63 -22.73
N LYS A 4 45.14 35.73 -21.85
CA LYS A 4 44.69 34.65 -20.98
C LYS A 4 43.72 33.77 -21.77
N SER A 5 44.17 32.58 -22.16
CA SER A 5 43.33 31.57 -22.83
C SER A 5 42.33 30.98 -21.85
N SER A 6 41.04 31.04 -22.22
CA SER A 6 39.93 30.33 -21.57
C SER A 6 40.02 28.85 -21.86
N ALA A 7 40.05 28.03 -20.81
CA ALA A 7 39.95 26.58 -20.90
C ALA A 7 38.51 26.13 -20.62
N ASP A 8 37.96 25.45 -21.62
CA ASP A 8 37.08 24.28 -21.54
C ASP A 8 35.72 24.41 -20.83
N ASP A 9 34.74 24.85 -21.61
CA ASP A 9 33.32 24.65 -21.38
C ASP A 9 32.94 23.19 -21.73
N ALA A 10 33.12 22.27 -20.78
CA ALA A 10 32.69 20.89 -20.92
C ALA A 10 31.16 20.80 -20.75
N SER A 11 30.45 21.02 -21.86
CA SER A 11 29.01 20.79 -21.97
C SER A 11 28.68 19.32 -21.63
N THR A 12 28.28 19.09 -20.39
CA THR A 12 27.73 17.81 -19.96
C THR A 12 26.28 17.77 -20.44
N GLU A 13 26.06 17.15 -21.61
CA GLU A 13 24.72 16.80 -22.09
C GLU A 13 24.08 15.85 -21.07
N GLY A 14 23.33 16.45 -20.14
CA GLY A 14 22.52 15.74 -19.17
C GLY A 14 21.31 15.16 -19.88
N SER A 15 21.40 13.90 -20.27
CA SER A 15 20.24 13.09 -20.63
C SER A 15 19.26 13.14 -19.45
N ASP A 16 18.19 13.92 -19.62
CA ASP A 16 17.09 14.05 -18.67
C ASP A 16 16.32 12.74 -18.71
N SER A 17 16.87 11.74 -18.02
CA SER A 17 16.29 10.41 -17.93
C SER A 17 14.98 10.56 -17.17
N GLU A 18 13.87 10.35 -17.86
CA GLU A 18 12.53 10.40 -17.28
C GLU A 18 12.48 9.50 -16.04
N ILE A 19 12.14 10.10 -14.89
CA ILE A 19 12.08 9.39 -13.62
C ILE A 19 10.73 8.68 -13.56
N VAL A 20 10.72 7.40 -13.89
CA VAL A 20 9.53 6.54 -13.79
C VAL A 20 9.34 6.08 -12.33
N LEU A 21 8.09 6.09 -11.87
CA LEU A 21 7.68 5.51 -10.58
C LEU A 21 7.28 4.04 -10.79
N ASP A 22 7.73 3.16 -9.91
CA ASP A 22 7.27 1.77 -9.85
C ASP A 22 5.84 1.69 -9.27
N ASP A 23 5.15 0.57 -9.47
CA ASP A 23 3.79 0.28 -8.95
C ASP A 23 3.69 0.39 -7.40
N GLU A 24 4.82 0.35 -6.71
CA GLU A 24 4.94 0.48 -5.26
C GLU A 24 5.24 1.93 -4.80
N LEU A 25 5.12 2.93 -5.68
CA LEU A 25 5.46 4.35 -5.40
C LEU A 25 6.94 4.58 -5.03
N PHE A 26 7.84 3.77 -5.58
CA PHE A 26 9.28 3.97 -5.47
C PHE A 26 9.84 4.59 -6.75
N ALA A 27 10.88 5.42 -6.61
CA ALA A 27 11.68 5.91 -7.73
C ALA A 27 13.17 5.72 -7.45
N ILE A 28 13.97 5.53 -8.51
CA ILE A 28 15.43 5.49 -8.40
C ILE A 28 15.97 6.92 -8.52
N CYS A 29 16.68 7.39 -7.49
CA CYS A 29 17.31 8.71 -7.55
C CYS A 29 18.43 8.74 -8.60
N PRO A 30 18.43 9.65 -9.60
CA PRO A 30 19.49 9.70 -10.62
C PRO A 30 20.85 10.09 -10.02
N ALA A 31 20.87 10.81 -8.89
CA ALA A 31 22.11 11.28 -8.26
C ALA A 31 22.82 10.17 -7.45
N CYS A 32 22.11 9.52 -6.52
CA CYS A 32 22.70 8.47 -5.68
C CYS A 32 22.43 7.04 -6.16
N LYS A 33 21.45 6.81 -7.06
CA LYS A 33 20.95 5.49 -7.50
C LYS A 33 20.37 4.61 -6.38
N GLU A 34 19.91 5.20 -5.29
CA GLU A 34 19.12 4.48 -4.29
C GLU A 34 17.64 4.46 -4.69
N ARG A 35 16.94 3.39 -4.29
CA ARG A 35 15.48 3.25 -4.40
C ARG A 35 14.84 4.03 -3.25
N VAL A 36 14.02 5.02 -3.58
CA VAL A 36 13.43 5.96 -2.60
C VAL A 36 11.92 5.86 -2.65
N HIS A 37 11.29 5.60 -1.50
CA HIS A 37 9.83 5.62 -1.38
C HIS A 37 9.34 7.06 -1.50
N CYS A 38 8.58 7.34 -2.55
CA CYS A 38 8.12 8.69 -2.87
C CYS A 38 6.82 9.06 -2.14
N GLY A 39 6.06 8.05 -1.69
CA GLY A 39 4.80 8.25 -0.98
C GLY A 39 3.75 9.00 -1.82
N PRO A 40 2.70 9.56 -1.19
CA PRO A 40 1.59 10.21 -1.89
C PRO A 40 2.01 11.42 -2.74
N SER A 41 3.11 12.07 -2.38
CA SER A 41 3.62 13.24 -3.11
C SER A 41 4.40 12.87 -4.38
N GLY A 42 4.58 11.58 -4.69
CA GLY A 42 5.24 11.10 -5.90
C GLY A 42 6.64 11.69 -6.11
N ILE A 43 7.01 11.93 -7.37
CA ILE A 43 8.35 12.38 -7.78
C ILE A 43 8.76 13.71 -7.09
N ASN A 44 7.80 14.55 -6.70
CA ASN A 44 8.10 15.79 -5.97
C ASN A 44 8.82 15.54 -4.63
N ASN A 45 8.55 14.41 -3.96
CA ASN A 45 9.24 14.05 -2.72
C ASN A 45 10.71 13.71 -2.98
N LEU A 46 10.98 12.98 -4.07
CA LEU A 46 12.34 12.67 -4.52
C LEU A 46 13.14 13.95 -4.80
N LEU A 47 12.54 14.90 -5.52
CA LEU A 47 13.21 16.14 -5.91
C LEU A 47 13.40 17.10 -4.73
N LYS A 48 12.41 17.26 -3.85
CA LYS A 48 12.44 18.27 -2.78
C LYS A 48 13.06 17.78 -1.48
N ARG A 49 12.86 16.51 -1.11
CA ARG A 49 13.29 15.99 0.21
C ARG A 49 14.47 15.03 0.13
N HIS A 50 14.58 14.24 -0.93
CA HIS A 50 15.70 13.31 -1.07
C HIS A 50 16.91 13.95 -1.75
N LYS A 51 16.74 14.58 -2.92
CA LYS A 51 17.86 15.16 -3.70
C LYS A 51 18.52 16.29 -2.89
N GLY A 52 19.80 16.13 -2.60
CA GLY A 52 20.56 17.09 -1.79
C GLY A 52 20.51 16.86 -0.27
N SER A 53 19.69 15.92 0.20
CA SER A 53 19.73 15.49 1.60
C SER A 53 21.09 14.90 1.97
N ALA A 54 21.43 14.94 3.27
CA ALA A 54 22.65 14.35 3.78
C ALA A 54 22.80 12.86 3.41
N ALA A 55 21.68 12.11 3.43
CA ALA A 55 21.64 10.71 3.02
C ALA A 55 22.01 10.55 1.53
N CYS A 56 21.37 11.31 0.64
CA CYS A 56 21.65 11.28 -0.80
C CYS A 56 23.12 11.65 -1.11
N LEU A 57 23.65 12.69 -0.45
CA LEU A 57 25.04 13.11 -0.61
C LEU A 57 26.03 12.05 -0.11
N ALA A 58 25.75 11.42 1.04
CA ALA A 58 26.58 10.34 1.57
C ALA A 58 26.58 9.11 0.64
N ALA A 59 25.43 8.70 0.12
CA ALA A 59 25.30 7.61 -0.83
C ALA A 59 26.04 7.92 -2.16
N LYS A 60 25.91 9.14 -2.67
CA LYS A 60 26.66 9.63 -3.84
C LYS A 60 28.18 9.58 -3.59
N ALA A 61 28.64 10.00 -2.41
CA ALA A 61 30.05 9.94 -2.04
C ALA A 61 30.57 8.50 -1.92
N LYS A 62 29.80 7.58 -1.30
CA LYS A 62 30.13 6.15 -1.22
C LYS A 62 30.30 5.53 -2.61
N ARG A 63 29.42 5.86 -3.57
CA ARG A 63 29.56 5.36 -4.96
C ARG A 63 30.78 5.90 -5.67
N LYS A 64 31.11 7.19 -5.50
CA LYS A 64 32.36 7.76 -6.05
C LYS A 64 33.60 7.09 -5.48
N LYS A 65 33.60 6.75 -4.18
CA LYS A 65 34.69 6.02 -3.52
C LYS A 65 34.80 4.56 -4.01
N GLY A 66 33.67 3.85 -4.10
CA GLY A 66 33.63 2.45 -4.54
C GLY A 66 34.07 2.22 -5.99
N LYS A 67 33.87 3.21 -6.88
CA LYS A 67 34.42 3.15 -8.24
C LYS A 67 35.94 3.34 -8.30
N LYS A 68 36.53 4.06 -7.34
CA LYS A 68 37.99 4.28 -7.26
C LYS A 68 38.73 3.18 -6.52
N SER A 69 38.05 2.36 -5.70
CA SER A 69 38.67 1.31 -4.89
C SER A 69 38.68 -0.08 -5.53
N LYS A 70 38.02 -0.29 -6.67
CA LYS A 70 37.99 -1.60 -7.37
C LYS A 70 39.26 -1.94 -8.17
N LEU A 71 40.32 -1.12 -8.08
CA LEU A 71 41.62 -1.35 -8.72
C LEU A 71 42.79 -1.43 -7.72
N LYS A 72 42.51 -1.62 -6.43
CA LYS A 72 43.58 -1.90 -5.46
C LYS A 72 43.52 -3.36 -5.10
N ASP A 73 44.46 -4.13 -5.65
CA ASP A 73 44.74 -5.52 -5.34
C ASP A 73 44.78 -5.71 -3.82
N THR A 74 43.68 -6.17 -3.25
CA THR A 74 43.67 -6.60 -1.85
C THR A 74 44.41 -7.93 -1.78
N PRO A 75 45.55 -8.01 -1.08
CA PRO A 75 46.31 -9.24 -0.99
C PRO A 75 45.47 -10.34 -0.35
N ILE A 76 45.57 -11.55 -0.91
CA ILE A 76 44.83 -12.80 -0.63
C ILE A 76 44.86 -13.27 0.85
N LEU A 77 45.43 -12.51 1.78
CA LEU A 77 45.60 -12.88 3.19
C LEU A 77 44.73 -12.08 4.18
N SER A 78 43.74 -11.30 3.73
CA SER A 78 42.88 -10.52 4.65
C SER A 78 41.95 -11.37 5.53
N TRP A 79 41.89 -12.69 5.33
CA TRP A 79 41.04 -13.61 6.11
C TRP A 79 41.60 -13.99 7.48
N LEU A 80 42.88 -13.70 7.77
CA LEU A 80 43.54 -14.02 9.05
C LEU A 80 43.34 -12.96 10.13
N ARG A 81 42.40 -12.02 9.97
CA ARG A 81 42.19 -10.99 10.99
C ARG A 81 41.37 -11.52 12.17
N PRO A 82 41.87 -11.42 13.41
CA PRO A 82 41.14 -11.81 14.61
C PRO A 82 39.82 -11.06 14.73
N LYS A 83 38.75 -11.80 15.02
CA LYS A 83 37.39 -11.28 15.17
C LYS A 83 37.30 -10.44 16.45
N ALA A 84 36.99 -9.15 16.32
CA ALA A 84 36.85 -8.25 17.46
C ALA A 84 35.75 -8.74 18.42
N ALA A 85 36.05 -8.72 19.73
CA ALA A 85 35.14 -9.15 20.78
C ALA A 85 33.86 -8.28 20.81
N ARG A 86 32.71 -8.93 21.02
CA ARG A 86 31.41 -8.24 21.12
C ARG A 86 31.38 -7.38 22.37
N VAL A 87 31.16 -6.08 22.19
CA VAL A 87 30.89 -5.15 23.30
C VAL A 87 29.41 -5.32 23.71
N PRO A 88 29.11 -5.48 25.01
CA PRO A 88 27.74 -5.57 25.50
C PRO A 88 27.00 -4.25 25.30
N SER A 89 25.73 -4.33 24.90
CA SER A 89 24.86 -3.19 24.64
C SER A 89 24.36 -2.60 25.96
N THR A 90 24.84 -1.40 26.33
CA THR A 90 24.39 -0.63 27.50
C THR A 90 23.27 0.33 27.12
N VAL A 91 22.08 -0.19 26.81
CA VAL A 91 20.88 0.66 26.64
C VAL A 91 20.02 0.57 27.90
N THR A 92 20.13 1.60 28.73
CA THR A 92 19.27 1.82 29.90
C THR A 92 17.90 2.31 29.43
N ALA A 93 16.85 1.56 29.74
CA ALA A 93 15.47 1.90 29.39
C ALA A 93 14.96 3.12 30.20
N PRO A 94 14.19 4.04 29.57
CA PRO A 94 13.61 5.18 30.27
C PRO A 94 12.49 4.75 31.24
N PRO A 95 12.28 5.51 32.33
CA PRO A 95 11.28 5.19 33.35
C PRO A 95 9.83 5.34 32.83
N PRO A 96 8.88 4.54 33.36
CA PRO A 96 7.47 4.58 32.95
C PRO A 96 6.76 5.83 33.48
N ILE A 97 5.95 6.45 32.60
CA ILE A 97 5.09 7.60 32.93
C ILE A 97 3.75 7.07 33.47
N ILE A 98 3.43 7.39 34.72
CA ILE A 98 2.17 7.05 35.36
C ILE A 98 1.17 8.16 35.09
N THR A 99 0.16 7.90 34.24
CA THR A 99 -0.96 8.82 33.99
C THR A 99 -2.14 8.51 34.91
N SER A 100 -2.50 9.46 35.76
CA SER A 100 -3.64 9.40 36.66
C SER A 100 -4.97 9.42 35.91
N ALA A 101 -5.88 8.53 36.27
CA ALA A 101 -7.23 8.43 35.71
C ALA A 101 -8.14 9.57 36.21
N VAL A 102 -8.61 10.39 35.28
CA VAL A 102 -9.72 11.34 35.51
C VAL A 102 -11.04 10.59 35.33
N SER A 103 -11.84 10.57 36.39
CA SER A 103 -13.18 9.99 36.42
C SER A 103 -14.19 11.04 35.92
N THR A 104 -14.62 10.91 34.67
CA THR A 104 -15.67 11.76 34.08
C THR A 104 -17.01 11.05 34.14
N ARG A 105 -17.96 11.63 34.88
CA ARG A 105 -19.34 11.15 34.99
C ARG A 105 -20.09 11.33 33.66
N LEU A 106 -20.80 10.29 33.25
CA LEU A 106 -21.65 10.26 32.05
C LEU A 106 -23.02 10.90 32.30
N PRO A 107 -23.51 11.79 31.42
CA PRO A 107 -24.90 12.16 31.37
C PRO A 107 -25.75 11.03 30.76
N SER A 108 -26.81 10.68 31.48
CA SER A 108 -27.91 9.84 31.02
C SER A 108 -28.63 10.56 29.88
N SER A 109 -28.68 9.96 28.69
CA SER A 109 -29.44 10.51 27.56
C SER A 109 -30.19 9.39 26.85
N SER A 110 -31.50 9.44 27.05
CA SER A 110 -32.55 9.34 26.02
C SER A 110 -32.40 8.23 25.00
N ALA A 111 -33.26 7.22 25.17
CA ALA A 111 -33.53 6.15 24.22
C ALA A 111 -33.79 6.69 22.81
N SER A 112 -32.74 6.71 21.98
CA SER A 112 -32.88 6.83 20.54
C SER A 112 -33.62 5.60 20.05
N SER A 113 -34.74 5.83 19.39
CA SER A 113 -35.47 4.88 18.57
C SER A 113 -34.49 4.24 17.58
N ARG A 114 -33.90 3.12 17.98
CA ARG A 114 -33.18 2.22 17.07
C ARG A 114 -34.21 1.80 16.04
N SER A 115 -34.15 2.46 14.89
CA SER A 115 -34.81 2.01 13.67
C SER A 115 -34.56 0.51 13.58
N ARG A 116 -35.63 -0.26 13.69
CA ARG A 116 -35.64 -1.69 13.42
C ARG A 116 -35.49 -1.83 11.91
N PHE A 117 -34.35 -1.41 11.38
CA PHE A 117 -33.90 -1.88 10.09
C PHE A 117 -33.89 -3.39 10.23
N SER A 118 -34.75 -4.03 9.43
CA SER A 118 -34.70 -5.47 9.22
C SER A 118 -33.22 -5.83 9.12
N SER A 119 -32.72 -6.64 10.03
CA SER A 119 -31.30 -6.98 10.15
C SER A 119 -30.90 -7.94 9.01
N ALA A 120 -31.23 -7.57 7.79
CA ALA A 120 -30.72 -8.19 6.59
C ALA A 120 -29.20 -8.03 6.63
N SER A 121 -28.49 -9.14 6.49
CA SER A 121 -27.03 -9.14 6.37
C SER A 121 -26.60 -8.15 5.28
N LEU A 122 -25.46 -7.51 5.46
CA LEU A 122 -24.86 -6.64 4.44
C LEU A 122 -24.65 -7.42 3.14
N LEU A 123 -24.31 -8.71 3.23
CA LEU A 123 -24.25 -9.61 2.07
C LEU A 123 -25.60 -9.75 1.36
N GLY A 124 -26.71 -9.89 2.10
CA GLY A 124 -28.05 -9.94 1.52
C GLY A 124 -28.46 -8.62 0.86
N GLN A 125 -28.06 -7.48 1.44
CA GLN A 125 -28.26 -6.16 0.84
C GLN A 125 -27.46 -6.01 -0.46
N LEU A 126 -26.19 -6.43 -0.46
CA LEU A 126 -25.35 -6.43 -1.65
C LEU A 126 -25.92 -7.33 -2.75
N GLU A 127 -26.37 -8.54 -2.41
CA GLU A 127 -26.99 -9.44 -3.37
C GLU A 127 -28.27 -8.87 -3.99
N ALA A 128 -29.14 -8.28 -3.15
CA ALA A 128 -30.35 -7.62 -3.62
C ALA A 128 -30.02 -6.46 -4.58
N ALA A 129 -29.05 -5.62 -4.22
CA ALA A 129 -28.61 -4.50 -5.05
C ALA A 129 -28.04 -4.97 -6.41
N ILE A 130 -27.21 -6.02 -6.40
CA ILE A 130 -26.65 -6.63 -7.63
C ILE A 130 -27.77 -7.16 -8.53
N SER A 131 -28.80 -7.77 -7.95
CA SER A 131 -29.94 -8.35 -8.68
C SER A 131 -30.81 -7.29 -9.36
N THR A 132 -30.80 -6.06 -8.84
CA THR A 132 -31.55 -4.92 -9.40
C THR A 132 -30.78 -4.10 -10.45
N LEU A 133 -29.51 -4.42 -10.72
CA LEU A 133 -28.68 -3.62 -11.63
C LEU A 133 -29.21 -3.63 -13.07
N PRO A 134 -29.25 -2.46 -13.73
CA PRO A 134 -29.70 -2.37 -15.11
C PRO A 134 -28.74 -3.07 -16.09
N ASN A 135 -29.29 -3.54 -17.21
CA ASN A 135 -28.50 -4.14 -18.29
C ASN A 135 -27.57 -3.15 -19.02
N THR A 136 -27.67 -1.85 -18.74
CA THR A 136 -26.78 -0.80 -19.26
C THR A 136 -25.34 -0.96 -18.75
N ILE A 137 -25.16 -1.56 -17.57
CA ILE A 137 -23.84 -1.85 -17.01
C ILE A 137 -23.27 -3.09 -17.70
N LYS A 138 -22.08 -2.92 -18.29
CA LYS A 138 -21.40 -3.98 -19.04
C LYS A 138 -21.06 -5.17 -18.13
N GLU A 139 -21.08 -6.35 -18.72
CA GLU A 139 -20.58 -7.57 -18.10
C GLU A 139 -19.05 -7.54 -18.00
N ALA A 140 -18.52 -8.06 -16.90
CA ALA A 140 -17.08 -8.09 -16.63
C ALA A 140 -16.34 -9.08 -17.53
N THR A 141 -15.16 -8.69 -17.95
CA THR A 141 -14.19 -9.50 -18.69
C THR A 141 -13.04 -9.93 -17.78
N ASN A 142 -12.10 -10.73 -18.29
CA ASN A 142 -10.88 -11.10 -17.55
C ASN A 142 -9.92 -9.93 -17.32
N GLN A 143 -10.12 -8.80 -18.01
CA GLN A 143 -9.25 -7.62 -17.91
C GLN A 143 -9.76 -6.61 -16.88
N ASP A 144 -11.00 -6.76 -16.40
CA ASP A 144 -11.57 -5.88 -15.39
C ASP A 144 -10.96 -6.17 -14.02
N ILE A 145 -10.75 -5.12 -13.22
CA ILE A 145 -10.04 -5.22 -11.94
C ILE A 145 -10.74 -6.14 -10.93
N LEU A 146 -12.08 -6.23 -10.99
CA LEU A 146 -12.88 -7.10 -10.14
C LEU A 146 -12.80 -8.58 -10.54
N ALA A 147 -12.27 -8.90 -11.72
CA ALA A 147 -12.08 -10.29 -12.14
C ALA A 147 -11.10 -11.04 -11.23
N ALA A 148 -10.28 -10.30 -10.45
CA ALA A 148 -9.44 -10.86 -9.40
C ALA A 148 -10.24 -11.68 -8.35
N PHE A 149 -11.51 -11.36 -8.12
CA PHE A 149 -12.38 -12.09 -7.19
C PHE A 149 -13.13 -13.27 -7.81
N ALA A 150 -13.05 -13.45 -9.13
CA ALA A 150 -13.77 -14.50 -9.84
C ALA A 150 -13.12 -15.90 -9.70
N GLY A 151 -11.88 -15.95 -9.19
CA GLY A 151 -11.16 -17.19 -8.96
C GLY A 151 -11.69 -17.96 -7.75
N GLU A 152 -11.05 -19.10 -7.46
CA GLU A 152 -11.42 -19.93 -6.32
C GLU A 152 -11.01 -19.25 -4.99
N PRO A 153 -11.95 -18.86 -4.11
CA PRO A 153 -11.62 -18.12 -2.89
C PRO A 153 -10.72 -18.90 -1.91
N SER A 154 -10.78 -20.23 -1.96
CA SER A 154 -9.96 -21.13 -1.15
C SER A 154 -8.44 -20.95 -1.37
N LEU A 155 -8.05 -20.51 -2.56
CA LEU A 155 -6.64 -20.32 -2.96
C LEU A 155 -6.08 -18.96 -2.52
N ALA A 156 -6.93 -18.00 -2.15
CA ALA A 156 -6.49 -16.65 -1.79
C ALA A 156 -5.80 -16.60 -0.42
N VAL A 157 -6.21 -17.45 0.52
CA VAL A 157 -5.65 -17.50 1.88
C VAL A 157 -5.43 -18.95 2.31
N PRO A 158 -4.20 -19.35 2.71
CA PRO A 158 -3.90 -20.70 3.17
C PRO A 158 -4.87 -21.20 4.24
N ALA A 159 -5.20 -22.49 4.21
CA ALA A 159 -6.19 -23.09 5.10
C ALA A 159 -5.80 -23.06 6.59
N ASN A 160 -4.51 -22.93 6.90
CA ASN A 160 -3.98 -22.90 8.25
C ASN A 160 -4.04 -21.51 8.92
N VAL A 161 -4.47 -20.47 8.22
CA VAL A 161 -4.62 -19.11 8.78
C VAL A 161 -5.89 -19.03 9.62
N PRO A 162 -5.82 -18.57 10.88
CA PRO A 162 -6.98 -18.45 11.76
C PRO A 162 -7.94 -17.35 11.28
N ALA A 163 -9.25 -17.53 11.50
CA ALA A 163 -10.30 -16.65 10.97
C ALA A 163 -10.06 -15.15 11.25
N VAL A 164 -9.54 -14.82 12.44
CA VAL A 164 -9.25 -13.44 12.87
C VAL A 164 -8.11 -12.76 12.08
N GLU A 165 -7.25 -13.53 11.41
CA GLU A 165 -6.13 -13.01 10.60
C GLU A 165 -6.42 -13.07 9.10
N ILE A 166 -7.49 -13.77 8.67
CA ILE A 166 -7.81 -13.92 7.24
C ILE A 166 -8.05 -12.56 6.60
N TYR A 167 -8.79 -11.68 7.28
CA TYR A 167 -9.09 -10.36 6.73
C TYR A 167 -7.82 -9.55 6.45
N GLU A 168 -6.81 -9.62 7.32
CA GLU A 168 -5.52 -8.94 7.11
C GLU A 168 -4.78 -9.43 5.85
N HIS A 169 -4.95 -10.70 5.48
CA HIS A 169 -4.38 -11.24 4.23
C HIS A 169 -5.18 -10.79 3.00
N LEU A 170 -6.49 -10.60 3.14
CA LEU A 170 -7.37 -10.16 2.07
C LEU A 170 -7.32 -8.64 1.85
N ASN A 171 -7.08 -7.86 2.90
CA ASN A 171 -7.14 -6.40 2.89
C ASN A 171 -6.24 -5.77 1.79
N PRO A 172 -5.00 -6.23 1.55
CA PRO A 172 -4.20 -5.76 0.40
C PRO A 172 -4.84 -6.02 -0.96
N MET A 173 -5.58 -7.12 -1.12
CA MET A 173 -6.32 -7.40 -2.36
C MET A 173 -7.47 -6.41 -2.54
N PHE A 174 -8.27 -6.17 -1.50
CA PHE A 174 -9.33 -5.16 -1.52
C PHE A 174 -8.80 -3.74 -1.79
N HIS A 175 -7.65 -3.39 -1.23
CA HIS A 175 -7.02 -2.10 -1.50
C HIS A 175 -6.48 -1.96 -2.92
N ARG A 176 -6.03 -3.06 -3.54
CA ARG A 176 -5.62 -3.03 -4.95
C ARG A 176 -6.80 -2.87 -5.89
N THR A 177 -7.95 -3.47 -5.57
CA THR A 177 -9.12 -3.49 -6.47
C THR A 177 -10.11 -2.36 -6.25
N LEU A 178 -10.35 -1.96 -4.99
CA LEU A 178 -11.31 -0.92 -4.59
C LEU A 178 -10.62 0.33 -4.01
N GLY A 179 -9.29 0.36 -4.06
CA GLY A 179 -8.45 1.48 -3.64
C GLY A 179 -8.50 1.81 -2.15
N TRP A 180 -7.69 2.80 -1.78
CA TRP A 180 -7.74 3.50 -0.50
C TRP A 180 -8.57 4.77 -0.69
N ASN A 181 -9.70 4.87 0.01
CA ASN A 181 -10.56 6.06 -0.03
C ASN A 181 -10.96 6.47 -1.47
N MET A 182 -11.22 5.50 -2.35
CA MET A 182 -11.77 5.84 -3.66
C MET A 182 -13.11 6.54 -3.48
N SER A 183 -13.36 7.52 -4.34
CA SER A 183 -14.66 8.18 -4.40
C SER A 183 -15.73 7.16 -4.83
N VAL A 184 -16.99 7.49 -4.54
CA VAL A 184 -18.13 6.65 -4.94
C VAL A 184 -18.19 6.59 -6.47
N GLU A 185 -17.88 7.69 -7.14
CA GLU A 185 -17.84 7.85 -8.59
C GLU A 185 -16.76 6.98 -9.23
N ASP A 186 -15.54 7.00 -8.69
CA ASP A 186 -14.45 6.16 -9.21
C ASP A 186 -14.76 4.68 -8.98
N THR A 187 -15.35 4.35 -7.82
CA THR A 187 -15.78 2.98 -7.52
C THR A 187 -16.87 2.53 -8.50
N ALA A 188 -17.86 3.39 -8.80
CA ALA A 188 -18.94 3.10 -9.75
C ALA A 188 -18.42 2.81 -11.16
N GLN A 189 -17.37 3.50 -11.61
CA GLN A 189 -16.75 3.25 -12.92
C GLN A 189 -16.10 1.87 -13.03
N LEU A 190 -15.65 1.30 -11.91
CA LEU A 190 -15.06 -0.05 -11.85
C LEU A 190 -16.12 -1.16 -11.80
N LEU A 191 -17.37 -0.83 -11.44
CA LEU A 191 -18.41 -1.84 -11.29
C LEU A 191 -18.81 -2.42 -12.64
N ARG A 192 -18.84 -3.75 -12.68
CA ARG A 192 -19.26 -4.55 -13.83
C ARG A 192 -20.14 -5.70 -13.35
N ARG A 193 -21.06 -6.15 -14.20
CA ARG A 193 -21.97 -7.27 -13.89
C ARG A 193 -21.30 -8.63 -14.11
N GLY A 194 -21.98 -9.69 -13.69
CA GLY A 194 -21.60 -11.07 -13.96
C GLY A 194 -20.57 -11.66 -12.98
N GLU A 195 -20.21 -12.91 -13.22
CA GLU A 195 -19.32 -13.74 -12.36
C GLU A 195 -17.91 -13.16 -12.20
N LYS A 196 -17.44 -12.38 -13.19
CA LYS A 196 -16.13 -11.70 -13.12
C LYS A 196 -16.20 -10.28 -12.55
N GLY A 197 -17.38 -9.85 -12.16
CA GLY A 197 -17.63 -8.52 -11.60
C GLY A 197 -18.19 -8.63 -10.19
N LEU A 198 -19.29 -7.92 -9.95
CA LEU A 198 -19.94 -7.85 -8.65
C LEU A 198 -20.40 -9.21 -8.10
N ARG A 199 -20.79 -10.16 -8.96
CA ARG A 199 -21.21 -11.49 -8.51
C ARG A 199 -20.04 -12.31 -7.99
N GLY A 200 -18.88 -12.24 -8.66
CA GLY A 200 -17.64 -12.84 -8.18
C GLY A 200 -17.20 -12.26 -6.85
N LEU A 201 -17.26 -10.93 -6.69
CA LEU A 201 -16.96 -10.26 -5.42
C LEU A 201 -17.88 -10.73 -4.29
N LEU A 202 -19.20 -10.81 -4.54
CA LEU A 202 -20.16 -11.30 -3.56
C LEU A 202 -19.85 -12.75 -3.15
N ASN A 203 -19.67 -13.65 -4.12
CA ASN A 203 -19.35 -15.06 -3.87
C ASN A 203 -18.04 -15.22 -3.09
N PHE A 204 -17.04 -14.39 -3.40
CA PHE A 204 -15.77 -14.37 -2.70
C PHE A 204 -15.92 -13.99 -1.23
N ILE A 205 -16.64 -12.90 -0.94
CA ILE A 205 -16.86 -12.46 0.45
C ILE A 205 -17.73 -13.48 1.20
N ALA A 206 -18.81 -13.95 0.57
CA ALA A 206 -19.70 -14.96 1.16
C ALA A 206 -18.94 -16.21 1.57
N TYR A 207 -18.01 -16.71 0.76
CA TYR A 207 -17.15 -17.83 1.13
C TYR A 207 -16.36 -17.58 2.42
N PHE A 208 -15.73 -16.41 2.57
CA PHE A 208 -14.94 -16.14 3.78
C PHE A 208 -15.81 -15.97 5.03
N VAL A 209 -16.99 -15.39 4.89
CA VAL A 209 -17.92 -15.21 6.01
C VAL A 209 -18.54 -16.55 6.41
N GLU A 210 -19.10 -17.29 5.46
CA GLU A 210 -19.88 -18.51 5.74
C GLU A 210 -19.00 -19.74 5.96
N VAL A 211 -17.94 -19.92 5.17
CA VAL A 211 -17.08 -21.12 5.20
C VAL A 211 -15.89 -20.94 6.13
N ARG A 212 -15.25 -19.76 6.11
CA ARG A 212 -14.04 -19.49 6.91
C ARG A 212 -14.34 -18.77 8.24
N GLY A 213 -15.59 -18.40 8.49
CA GLY A 213 -16.03 -17.78 9.76
C GLY A 213 -15.46 -16.38 10.01
N VAL A 214 -15.11 -15.65 8.95
CA VAL A 214 -14.67 -14.25 9.07
C VAL A 214 -15.88 -13.38 9.42
N SER A 215 -15.70 -12.40 10.30
CA SER A 215 -16.78 -11.52 10.70
C SER A 215 -17.21 -10.64 9.52
N GLU A 216 -18.51 -10.60 9.23
CA GLU A 216 -19.08 -9.69 8.20
C GLU A 216 -18.70 -8.22 8.47
N ARG A 217 -18.48 -7.85 9.74
CA ARG A 217 -18.07 -6.51 10.14
C ARG A 217 -16.71 -6.09 9.55
N ASP A 218 -15.83 -7.05 9.30
CA ASP A 218 -14.50 -6.77 8.74
C ASP A 218 -14.63 -6.30 7.28
N PHE A 219 -15.63 -6.81 6.56
CA PHE A 219 -15.95 -6.40 5.18
C PHE A 219 -16.90 -5.21 5.10
N ALA A 220 -17.53 -4.79 6.21
CA ALA A 220 -18.64 -3.85 6.19
C ALA A 220 -18.32 -2.53 5.47
N ALA A 221 -17.14 -1.95 5.74
CA ALA A 221 -16.73 -0.71 5.09
C ALA A 221 -16.60 -0.85 3.56
N LYS A 222 -16.09 -2.00 3.09
CA LYS A 222 -15.93 -2.28 1.66
C LYS A 222 -17.25 -2.62 0.98
N ILE A 223 -18.12 -3.38 1.64
CA ILE A 223 -19.46 -3.67 1.14
C ILE A 223 -20.28 -2.37 1.04
N GLN A 224 -20.21 -1.51 2.06
CA GLN A 224 -20.91 -0.22 2.04
C GLN A 224 -20.42 0.68 0.90
N GLN A 225 -19.11 0.77 0.69
CA GLN A 225 -18.53 1.52 -0.45
C GLN A 225 -19.08 1.02 -1.80
N VAL A 226 -19.23 -0.30 -1.98
CA VAL A 226 -19.78 -0.88 -3.21
C VAL A 226 -21.28 -0.63 -3.33
N LEU A 227 -22.04 -0.74 -2.24
CA LEU A 227 -23.47 -0.42 -2.22
C LEU A 227 -23.74 1.04 -2.60
N ASP A 228 -22.97 1.97 -2.02
CA ASP A 228 -23.08 3.39 -2.33
C ASP A 228 -22.77 3.65 -3.82
N ALA A 229 -21.76 2.96 -4.37
CA ALA A 229 -21.41 3.03 -5.78
C ALA A 229 -22.48 2.42 -6.70
N ILE A 230 -23.18 1.35 -6.27
CA ILE A 230 -24.33 0.80 -7.00
C ILE A 230 -25.48 1.80 -7.04
N HIS A 231 -25.77 2.48 -5.92
CA HIS A 231 -26.83 3.49 -5.86
C HIS A 231 -26.52 4.76 -6.67
N PHE A 232 -25.24 5.00 -6.97
CA PHE A 232 -24.81 6.11 -7.82
C PHE A 232 -25.05 5.85 -9.32
N LEU A 233 -25.16 4.59 -9.76
CA LEU A 233 -25.36 4.18 -11.16
C LEU A 233 -26.82 4.29 -11.61
#